data_AF-A0A350EVV2-F1
#
_entry.id   AF-A0A350EVV2-F1
#
_cell.length_a   1.000
_cell.length_b   1.000
_cell.length_c   1.000
_cell.angle_alpha   90.00
_cell.angle_beta   90.00
_cell.angle_gamma   90.00
#
_symmetry.space_group_name_H-M   'P 1'
#
loop_
_entity.id
_entity.type
_entity.pdbx_description
1 polymer ?
#
loop_
_entity_poly.entity_id
_entity_poly.type
_entity_poly.pdbx_seq_one_letter_code
_entity_poly.pdbx_strand_id
1 'polypeptide(L)'
;ILAETSREELNELTDLVVEFATRFEEQHRLKLEFSPGALQWLAAESVRTSRSVRELCAERFRDFQFGLRLIEQNTGQRSFAIDEAAVKQPEKTLSEWVVKSYRGGGAAEPAARNDSEAP
;
A
#
# COMPACT_ATOMS: atom_id res chain seq x y z
N ILE A 1 9.53 15.49 30.53
CA ILE A 1 8.48 16.39 30.01
C ILE A 1 8.47 16.47 28.48
N LEU A 2 9.41 17.13 27.77
CA LEU A 2 9.33 17.22 26.28
C LEU A 2 9.37 15.87 25.54
N ALA A 3 10.11 14.87 26.04
CA ALA A 3 10.21 13.55 25.39
C ALA A 3 8.98 12.64 25.62
N GLU A 4 8.15 12.94 26.62
CA GLU A 4 6.95 12.15 26.92
C GLU A 4 5.79 12.58 26.02
N THR A 5 5.58 13.89 25.86
CA THR A 5 4.53 14.44 24.99
C THR A 5 4.67 13.96 23.54
N SER A 6 5.89 13.95 23.00
CA SER A 6 6.11 13.50 21.62
C SER A 6 5.85 11.99 21.42
N ARG A 7 5.98 11.15 22.45
CA ARG A 7 5.65 9.71 22.34
C ARG A 7 4.14 9.47 22.37
N GLU A 8 3.40 10.22 23.18
CA GLU A 8 1.95 10.16 23.24
C GLU A 8 1.32 10.61 21.92
N GLU A 9 1.76 11.75 21.37
CA GLU A 9 1.29 12.24 20.07
C GLU A 9 1.56 11.23 18.94
N LEU A 10 2.74 10.62 18.92
CA LEU A 10 3.06 9.59 17.92
C LEU A 10 2.16 8.35 18.08
N ASN A 11 1.87 7.93 19.31
CA ASN A 11 0.97 6.81 19.56
C ASN A 11 -0.43 7.07 19.02
N GLU A 12 -1.02 8.23 19.33
CA GLU A 12 -2.34 8.62 18.81
C GLU A 12 -2.35 8.64 17.27
N LEU A 13 -1.30 9.17 16.65
CA LEU A 13 -1.16 9.17 15.20
C LEU A 13 -1.06 7.76 14.64
N THR A 14 -0.34 6.84 15.30
CA THR A 14 -0.27 5.45 14.86
C THR A 14 -1.62 4.73 14.96
N ASP A 15 -2.40 4.98 16.03
CA ASP A 15 -3.77 4.44 16.15
C ASP A 15 -4.68 4.93 15.01
N LEU A 16 -4.56 6.20 14.62
CA LEU A 16 -5.31 6.75 13.49
C LEU A 16 -4.95 6.07 12.15
N VAL A 17 -3.69 5.65 11.97
CA VAL A 17 -3.27 4.89 10.77
C VAL A 17 -3.88 3.49 10.78
N VAL A 18 -3.93 2.82 11.94
CA VAL A 18 -4.56 1.49 12.08
C VAL A 18 -6.07 1.57 11.84
N GLU A 19 -6.74 2.62 12.34
CA GLU A 19 -8.16 2.88 12.06
C GLU A 19 -8.39 3.09 10.55
N PHE A 20 -7.50 3.83 9.88
CA PHE A 20 -7.55 4.01 8.43
C PHE A 20 -7.41 2.68 7.69
N ALA A 21 -6.46 1.82 8.09
CA ALA A 21 -6.24 0.52 7.49
C ALA A 21 -7.49 -0.37 7.58
N THR A 22 -8.13 -0.40 8.75
CA THR A 22 -9.38 -1.12 9.00
C THR A 22 -10.50 -0.61 8.09
N ARG A 23 -10.70 0.70 8.01
CA ARG A 23 -11.69 1.30 7.11
C ARG A 23 -11.40 1.01 5.64
N PHE A 24 -10.14 1.05 5.24
CA PHE A 24 -9.73 0.75 3.87
C PHE A 24 -10.09 -0.69 3.50
N GLU A 25 -9.88 -1.64 4.42
CA GLU A 25 -10.30 -3.04 4.26
C GLU A 25 -11.83 -3.16 4.14
N GLU A 26 -12.59 -2.46 4.97
CA GLU A 26 -14.05 -2.46 4.88
C GLU A 26 -14.57 -1.85 3.58
N GLN A 27 -13.92 -0.82 3.05
CA GLN A 27 -14.35 -0.15 1.82
C GLN A 27 -13.93 -0.90 0.55
N HIS A 28 -12.70 -1.41 0.51
CA HIS A 28 -12.09 -1.98 -0.69
C HIS A 28 -11.93 -3.51 -0.65
N ARG A 29 -12.17 -4.16 0.50
CA ARG A 29 -11.90 -5.59 0.75
C ARG A 29 -10.41 -5.95 0.60
N LEU A 30 -9.53 -4.99 0.87
CA LEU A 30 -8.08 -5.12 0.80
C LEU A 30 -7.49 -4.79 2.18
N LYS A 31 -6.79 -5.76 2.78
CA LYS A 31 -6.15 -5.65 4.08
C LYS A 31 -4.76 -5.05 3.94
N LEU A 32 -4.52 -3.93 4.63
CA LEU A 32 -3.21 -3.28 4.74
C LEU A 32 -2.63 -3.55 6.13
N GLU A 33 -1.53 -4.28 6.19
CA GLU A 33 -0.87 -4.64 7.45
C GLU A 33 0.37 -3.77 7.64
N PHE A 34 0.24 -2.69 8.39
CA PHE A 34 1.33 -1.76 8.62
C PHE A 34 2.29 -2.28 9.70
N SER A 35 3.58 -2.32 9.36
CA SER A 35 4.62 -2.63 10.34
C SER A 35 4.85 -1.46 11.30
N PRO A 36 5.34 -1.69 12.54
CA PRO A 36 5.59 -0.62 13.51
C PRO A 36 6.51 0.50 13.00
N GLY A 37 7.47 0.18 12.12
CA GLY A 37 8.32 1.17 11.47
C GLY A 37 7.56 2.05 10.47
N ALA A 38 6.58 1.48 9.75
CA ALA A 38 5.74 2.23 8.83
C ALA A 38 4.80 3.19 9.55
N LEU A 39 4.20 2.73 10.65
CA LEU A 39 3.32 3.53 11.51
C LEU A 39 4.07 4.74 12.07
N GLN A 40 5.24 4.51 12.68
CA GLN A 40 6.07 5.59 13.23
C GLN A 40 6.53 6.57 12.15
N TRP A 41 6.90 6.08 10.97
CA TRP A 41 7.31 6.94 9.87
C TRP A 41 6.17 7.83 9.37
N LEU A 42 4.96 7.26 9.21
CA LEU A 42 3.77 8.03 8.81
C LEU A 42 3.38 9.09 9.85
N ALA A 43 3.42 8.74 11.13
CA ALA A 43 3.15 9.67 12.23
C ALA A 43 4.20 10.80 12.28
N ALA A 44 5.49 10.47 12.15
CA ALA A 44 6.54 11.48 12.10
C ALA A 44 6.40 12.40 10.87
N GLU A 45 6.05 11.85 9.72
CA GLU A 45 5.85 12.58 8.48
C GLU A 45 4.63 13.52 8.56
N SER A 46 3.54 13.10 9.22
CA SER A 46 2.36 13.95 9.40
C SER A 46 2.68 15.16 10.28
N VAL A 47 3.45 14.98 11.35
CA VAL A 47 3.94 16.09 12.20
C VAL A 47 4.85 17.02 11.39
N ARG A 48 5.83 16.43 10.67
CA ARG A 48 6.81 17.18 9.86
C ARG A 48 6.17 18.02 8.75
N THR A 49 5.10 17.50 8.14
CA THR A 49 4.38 18.18 7.05
C THR A 49 3.20 19.02 7.55
N SER A 50 2.90 19.00 8.86
CA SER A 50 1.72 19.62 9.47
C SER A 50 0.42 19.22 8.77
N ARG A 51 0.31 17.95 8.37
CA ARG A 51 -0.89 17.37 7.74
C ARG A 51 -1.51 16.31 8.64
N SER A 52 -2.79 16.03 8.45
CA SER A 52 -3.44 14.92 9.16
C SER A 52 -2.90 13.59 8.64
N VAL A 53 -2.60 12.64 9.53
CA VAL A 53 -2.11 11.30 9.11
C VAL A 53 -3.10 10.61 8.17
N ARG A 54 -4.40 10.86 8.34
CA ARG A 54 -5.48 10.35 7.49
C ARG A 54 -5.37 10.87 6.06
N GLU A 55 -5.12 12.17 5.88
CA GLU A 55 -4.95 12.78 4.56
C GLU A 55 -3.66 12.31 3.90
N LEU A 56 -2.56 12.23 4.68
CA LEU A 56 -1.28 11.71 4.21
C LEU A 56 -1.42 10.26 3.70
N CYS A 57 -2.08 9.40 4.47
CA CYS A 57 -2.39 8.03 4.06
C CYS A 57 -3.28 8.02 2.81
N ALA A 58 -4.38 8.80 2.78
CA ALA A 58 -5.28 8.82 1.63
C ALA A 58 -4.61 9.31 0.34
N GLU A 59 -3.66 10.24 0.42
CA GLU A 59 -2.86 10.70 -0.73
C GLU A 59 -1.83 9.65 -1.14
N ARG A 60 -1.03 9.13 -0.21
CA ARG A 60 0.06 8.17 -0.51
C ARG A 60 -0.46 6.81 -0.97
N PHE A 61 -1.59 6.37 -0.42
CA PHE A 61 -2.24 5.10 -0.78
C PHE A 61 -3.35 5.28 -1.82
N ARG A 62 -3.49 6.46 -2.42
CA ARG A 62 -4.47 6.70 -3.49
C ARG A 62 -4.24 5.76 -4.66
N ASP A 63 -2.99 5.57 -5.07
CA ASP A 63 -2.65 4.70 -6.20
C ASP A 63 -2.61 3.23 -5.81
N PHE A 64 -2.43 2.94 -4.51
CA PHE A 64 -2.50 1.59 -3.97
C PHE A 64 -3.87 0.99 -4.19
N GLN A 65 -4.97 1.74 -4.07
CA GLN A 65 -6.30 1.19 -4.35
C GLN A 65 -6.40 0.56 -5.75
N PHE A 66 -5.75 1.16 -6.76
CA PHE A 66 -5.80 0.67 -8.13
C PHE A 66 -4.82 -0.48 -8.34
N GLY A 67 -3.56 -0.33 -7.91
CA GLY A 67 -2.56 -1.39 -8.08
C GLY A 67 -2.86 -2.63 -7.24
N LEU A 68 -3.35 -2.48 -6.01
CA LEU A 68 -3.75 -3.61 -5.16
C LEU A 68 -4.97 -4.33 -5.70
N ARG A 69 -5.96 -3.61 -6.29
CA ARG A 69 -7.06 -4.28 -7.00
C ARG A 69 -6.57 -5.08 -8.20
N LEU A 70 -5.58 -4.59 -8.93
CA LEU A 70 -4.98 -5.34 -10.03
C LEU A 70 -4.30 -6.61 -9.52
N ILE A 71 -3.55 -6.52 -8.43
CA ILE A 71 -2.90 -7.69 -7.80
C ILE A 71 -3.95 -8.69 -7.31
N GLU A 72 -5.00 -8.22 -6.66
CA GLU A 72 -6.12 -9.04 -6.19
C GLU A 72 -6.81 -9.79 -7.33
N GLN A 73 -7.03 -9.13 -8.48
CA GLN A 73 -7.60 -9.77 -9.66
C GLN A 73 -6.67 -10.82 -10.29
N ASN A 74 -5.36 -10.60 -10.27
CA ASN A 74 -4.38 -11.51 -10.88
C ASN A 74 -4.06 -12.71 -9.98
N THR A 75 -4.03 -12.52 -8.66
CA THR A 75 -3.50 -13.52 -7.70
C THR A 75 -4.52 -13.98 -6.67
N GLY A 76 -5.64 -13.25 -6.50
CA GLY A 76 -6.57 -13.43 -5.38
C GLY A 76 -6.05 -12.91 -4.04
N GLN A 77 -4.84 -12.33 -3.99
CA GLN A 77 -4.26 -11.82 -2.75
C GLN A 77 -4.94 -10.53 -2.31
N ARG A 78 -5.42 -10.52 -1.06
CA ARG A 78 -6.09 -9.36 -0.44
C ARG A 78 -5.31 -8.74 0.71
N SER A 79 -4.25 -9.38 1.18
CA SER A 79 -3.46 -8.92 2.34
C SER A 79 -2.08 -8.45 1.91
N PHE A 80 -1.73 -7.24 2.30
CA PHE A 80 -0.52 -6.54 1.88
C PHE A 80 0.22 -5.96 3.08
N ALA A 81 1.46 -6.42 3.30
CA ALA A 81 2.31 -5.91 4.37
C ALA A 81 2.97 -4.60 3.94
N ILE A 82 2.70 -3.52 4.69
CA ILE A 82 3.22 -2.18 4.46
C ILE A 82 4.32 -1.89 5.47
N ASP A 83 5.56 -2.12 5.02
CA ASP A 83 6.76 -1.82 5.80
C ASP A 83 7.21 -0.36 5.67
N GLU A 84 8.20 0.04 6.48
CA GLU A 84 8.78 1.39 6.41
C GLU A 84 9.30 1.73 5.00
N ALA A 85 9.87 0.74 4.30
CA ALA A 85 10.29 0.92 2.91
C ALA A 85 9.11 1.21 1.97
N ALA A 86 7.95 0.60 2.21
CA ALA A 86 6.75 0.77 1.40
C ALA A 86 6.12 2.17 1.59
N VAL A 87 6.15 2.73 2.81
CA VAL A 87 5.70 4.12 3.05
C VAL A 87 6.69 5.16 2.52
N LYS A 88 7.99 4.83 2.53
CA LYS A 88 9.04 5.70 1.96
C LYS A 88 9.04 5.67 0.43
N GLN A 89 8.78 4.51 -0.17
CA GLN A 89 8.81 4.30 -1.62
C GLN A 89 7.54 3.60 -2.13
N PRO A 90 6.36 4.24 -2.00
CA PRO A 90 5.08 3.64 -2.34
C PRO A 90 4.99 3.22 -3.81
N GLU A 91 5.44 4.06 -4.75
CA GLU A 91 5.43 3.75 -6.19
C GLU A 91 6.26 2.52 -6.55
N LYS A 92 7.44 2.38 -5.94
CA LYS A 92 8.35 1.27 -6.21
C LYS A 92 7.76 -0.04 -5.70
N THR A 93 7.30 -0.05 -4.45
CA THR A 93 6.67 -1.24 -3.85
C THR A 93 5.44 -1.67 -4.63
N LEU A 94 4.58 -0.72 -5.03
CA LEU A 94 3.39 -1.03 -5.82
C LEU A 94 3.76 -1.66 -7.17
N SER A 95 4.75 -1.09 -7.87
CA SER A 95 5.23 -1.61 -9.15
C SER A 95 5.78 -3.03 -9.00
N GLU A 96 6.58 -3.29 -7.97
CA GLU A 96 7.12 -4.63 -7.69
C GLU A 96 6.01 -5.66 -7.43
N TRP A 97 4.99 -5.30 -6.64
CA TRP A 97 3.85 -6.18 -6.36
C TRP A 97 3.01 -6.46 -7.60
N VAL A 98 2.73 -5.44 -8.41
CA VAL A 98 2.01 -5.58 -9.69
C VAL A 98 2.80 -6.46 -10.66
N VAL A 99 4.10 -6.23 -10.83
CA VAL A 99 4.93 -7.10 -11.69
C VAL A 99 4.95 -8.54 -11.18
N LYS A 100 5.03 -8.73 -9.86
CA LYS A 100 4.96 -10.06 -9.24
C LYS A 100 3.59 -10.72 -9.47
N SER A 101 2.50 -9.96 -9.46
CA SER A 101 1.16 -10.51 -9.71
C SER A 101 1.03 -11.03 -11.15
N TYR A 102 1.59 -10.32 -12.12
CA TYR A 102 1.65 -10.79 -13.51
C TYR A 102 2.52 -12.04 -13.69
N ARG A 103 3.64 -12.14 -12.96
CA ARG A 103 4.50 -13.34 -13.01
C ARG A 103 3.90 -14.54 -12.28
N GLY A 104 3.14 -14.31 -11.21
CA GLY A 104 2.46 -15.36 -10.44
C GLY A 104 1.18 -15.89 -11.09
N GLY A 105 0.48 -15.06 -11.88
CA GLY A 105 -0.66 -15.48 -12.71
C GLY A 105 -0.28 -15.99 -14.10
N GLY A 106 1.01 -15.96 -14.45
CA GLY A 106 1.55 -16.24 -15.77
C GLY A 106 2.01 -17.68 -16.02
N ALA A 107 1.24 -18.67 -15.57
CA ALA A 107 1.25 -20.02 -16.14
C ALA A 107 -0.05 -20.27 -16.92
N ALA A 108 -0.40 -19.33 -17.79
CA ALA A 108 -1.23 -19.57 -18.95
C ALA A 108 -0.51 -18.91 -20.13
N GLU A 109 0.08 -19.75 -20.96
CA GLU A 109 0.80 -19.39 -22.18
C GLU A 109 0.02 -18.35 -23.00
N PRO A 110 0.71 -17.34 -23.56
CA PRO A 110 0.14 -16.58 -24.66
C PRO A 110 0.00 -17.56 -25.82
N ALA A 111 -1.24 -17.82 -26.24
CA ALA A 111 -1.51 -18.54 -27.47
C ALA A 111 -0.86 -17.78 -28.63
N ALA A 112 0.33 -18.24 -29.02
CA ALA A 112 0.95 -17.91 -30.29
C ALA A 112 0.02 -18.39 -31.40
N ARG A 113 -0.54 -17.47 -32.18
CA ARG A 113 -0.86 -17.69 -33.59
C ARG A 113 -0.55 -16.40 -34.34
N ASN A 114 0.72 -16.35 -34.72
CA ASN A 114 1.22 -15.55 -35.82
C ASN A 114 0.50 -15.98 -37.10
N ASP A 115 -0.26 -15.07 -37.71
CA ASP A 115 -0.49 -15.07 -39.15
C ASP A 115 -0.50 -13.60 -39.62
N SER A 116 0.69 -13.01 -39.63
CA SER A 116 1.01 -12.00 -40.63
C SER A 116 0.96 -12.65 -42.02
N GLU A 117 0.03 -12.17 -42.83
CA GLU A 117 0.29 -11.62 -44.16
C GLU A 117 1.27 -12.39 -45.07
N ALA A 118 0.70 -13.01 -46.11
CA ALA A 118 1.27 -13.04 -47.45
C ALA A 118 0.12 -13.16 -48.49
N PRO A 119 0.30 -12.60 -49.70
CA PRO A 119 -0.75 -11.97 -50.52
C PRO A 119 -1.64 -12.90 -51.34
#